data_AF-A0AAQ4EG31-F1
#
_entry.id   AF-A0AAQ4EG31-F1
#
_cell.length_a   1.000
_cell.length_b   1.000
_cell.length_c   1.000
_cell.angle_alpha   90.00
_cell.angle_beta   90.00
_cell.angle_gamma   90.00
#
_symmetry.space_group_name_H-M   'P 1'
#
loop_
_entity.id
_entity.type
_entity.pdbx_description
1 polymer ?
#
loop_
_entity_poly.entity_id
_entity_poly.type
_entity_poly.pdbx_seq_one_letter_code
_entity_poly.pdbx_strand_id
1 'polypeptide(L)'
;MKAAVFIRPEVNATKLQEFISRAATYGKKLKGLNVRVRVHKDRAEEVRRVSIGELQKNFSKIPLLHLLNQEFQKVNITLTAETVVLLNTIIFYQNLSSFLETTDPIDMFNYAGVRVLARMGEQVSKTVREAFLKAKGKQEQERWKECIDIMRANLQEVMDYLYVNHSHSTLVKDEVEDTARRIMDAFRGMFLENSWADNETTLMLVEKLNSTRVNVGYPDGLLDPYFIEKLFKDVPPIELNSTFVEIFHNMSHSYYMRQLKKLNESFNPQKNWTSRASAVKSFYSAQDNTLEVPWGLLQPPVYQYGLPRSFSLGAIGANIAQELAQAFGKKGFFNRLGEEYKDSLRNRTLHEFENKTQCFVGQYGKIFVKLPWYCDVESLCKKKQ
;
A
#
# COMPACT_ATOMS: atom_id res chain seq x y z
N MET A 1 -2.51 -23.67 -18.12
CA MET A 1 -2.14 -24.73 -19.08
C MET A 1 -0.96 -24.31 -19.94
N LYS A 2 -1.09 -23.37 -20.87
CA LYS A 2 0.03 -22.98 -21.78
C LYS A 2 1.34 -22.58 -21.07
N ALA A 3 1.28 -21.80 -19.98
CA ALA A 3 2.47 -21.43 -19.21
C ALA A 3 3.15 -22.61 -18.47
N ALA A 4 2.39 -23.64 -18.10
CA ALA A 4 2.93 -24.82 -17.43
C ALA A 4 3.54 -25.82 -18.44
N VAL A 5 2.97 -25.89 -19.64
CA VAL A 5 3.57 -26.63 -20.78
C VAL A 5 4.88 -25.98 -21.20
N PHE A 6 5.00 -24.64 -21.14
CA PHE A 6 6.27 -23.96 -21.41
C PHE A 6 7.41 -24.42 -20.47
N ILE A 7 7.13 -24.62 -19.18
CA ILE A 7 8.13 -25.12 -18.22
C ILE A 7 8.43 -26.61 -18.44
N ARG A 8 7.41 -27.41 -18.70
CA ARG A 8 7.54 -28.86 -18.90
C ARG A 8 6.86 -29.29 -20.21
N PRO A 9 7.54 -29.15 -21.35
CA PRO A 9 6.96 -29.40 -22.67
C PRO A 9 6.43 -30.82 -22.85
N GLU A 10 7.04 -31.79 -22.16
CA GLU A 10 6.74 -33.22 -22.26
C GLU A 10 5.61 -33.69 -21.32
N VAL A 11 4.99 -32.79 -20.54
CA VAL A 11 3.91 -33.18 -19.63
C VAL A 11 2.62 -33.47 -20.41
N ASN A 12 2.05 -34.66 -20.19
CA ASN A 12 0.78 -35.03 -20.80
C ASN A 12 -0.41 -34.21 -20.24
N ALA A 13 -1.49 -34.14 -21.02
CA ALA A 13 -2.65 -33.31 -20.69
C ALA A 13 -3.28 -33.67 -19.32
N THR A 14 -3.33 -34.95 -18.97
CA THR A 14 -3.92 -35.45 -17.72
C THR A 14 -3.12 -34.98 -16.50
N LYS A 15 -1.79 -35.17 -16.50
CA LYS A 15 -0.91 -34.70 -15.43
C LYS A 15 -0.95 -33.18 -15.30
N LEU A 16 -1.08 -32.48 -16.42
CA LEU A 16 -1.21 -31.02 -16.41
C LEU A 16 -2.52 -30.56 -15.76
N GLN A 17 -3.64 -31.21 -16.09
CA GLN A 17 -4.93 -30.91 -15.46
C GLN A 17 -4.92 -31.19 -13.96
N GLU A 18 -4.32 -32.32 -13.56
CA GLU A 18 -4.16 -32.66 -12.15
C GLU A 18 -3.34 -31.59 -11.41
N PHE A 19 -2.17 -31.21 -11.94
CA PHE A 19 -1.33 -30.14 -11.40
C PHE A 19 -2.12 -28.83 -11.20
N ILE A 20 -2.86 -28.40 -12.23
CA ILE A 20 -3.65 -27.15 -12.16
C ILE A 20 -4.76 -27.26 -11.13
N SER A 21 -5.47 -28.39 -11.10
CA SER A 21 -6.56 -28.63 -10.15
C SER A 21 -6.06 -28.61 -8.70
N ARG A 22 -4.94 -29.28 -8.45
CA ARG A 22 -4.28 -29.32 -7.13
C ARG A 22 -3.81 -27.93 -6.70
N ALA A 23 -3.09 -27.20 -7.55
CA ALA A 23 -2.62 -25.85 -7.26
C ALA A 23 -3.79 -24.86 -7.05
N ALA A 24 -4.86 -24.96 -7.84
CA ALA A 24 -6.05 -24.12 -7.68
C ALA A 24 -6.80 -24.43 -6.38
N THR A 25 -6.92 -25.71 -6.01
CA THR A 25 -7.54 -26.16 -4.76
C THR A 25 -6.73 -25.67 -3.56
N TYR A 26 -5.40 -25.79 -3.60
CA TYR A 26 -4.52 -25.26 -2.58
C TYR A 26 -4.70 -23.74 -2.41
N GLY A 27 -4.69 -22.97 -3.52
CA GLY A 27 -4.92 -21.53 -3.50
C GLY A 27 -6.29 -21.13 -2.95
N LYS A 28 -7.34 -21.91 -3.21
CA LYS A 28 -8.68 -21.70 -2.63
C LYS A 28 -8.68 -21.94 -1.12
N LYS A 29 -8.07 -23.03 -0.64
CA LYS A 29 -7.95 -23.31 0.80
C LYS A 29 -7.17 -22.20 1.51
N LEU A 30 -6.02 -21.79 0.96
CA LEU A 30 -5.21 -20.70 1.49
C LEU A 30 -5.99 -19.38 1.57
N LYS A 31 -6.74 -19.03 0.51
CA LYS A 31 -7.62 -17.84 0.50
C LYS A 31 -8.73 -17.94 1.55
N GLY A 32 -9.21 -19.14 1.84
CA GLY A 32 -10.22 -19.42 2.87
C GLY A 32 -9.72 -19.23 4.31
N LEU A 33 -8.39 -19.21 4.54
CA LEU A 33 -7.82 -18.96 5.87
C LEU A 33 -7.97 -17.51 6.32
N ASN A 34 -8.06 -16.59 5.36
CA ASN A 34 -8.52 -15.23 5.65
C ASN A 34 -9.95 -15.37 6.11
N VAL A 35 -10.14 -15.39 7.43
CA VAL A 35 -11.44 -15.17 8.03
C VAL A 35 -11.93 -13.88 7.38
N ARG A 36 -12.97 -13.96 6.56
CA ARG A 36 -13.78 -12.79 6.25
C ARG A 36 -14.43 -12.44 7.55
N VAL A 37 -13.67 -11.79 8.40
CA VAL A 37 -14.19 -11.12 9.54
C VAL A 37 -15.07 -10.03 8.89
N ARG A 38 -16.36 -10.32 8.67
CA ARG A 38 -17.42 -9.32 8.59
C ARG A 38 -17.55 -8.67 9.97
N VAL A 39 -16.44 -8.32 10.61
CA VAL A 39 -16.46 -7.39 11.73
C VAL A 39 -16.51 -6.07 10.99
N HIS A 40 -17.62 -5.39 11.19
CA HIS A 40 -17.67 -3.95 11.32
C HIS A 40 -16.33 -3.27 11.03
N LYS A 41 -16.31 -2.31 10.10
CA LYS A 41 -15.20 -1.35 9.89
C LYS A 41 -14.85 -0.53 11.18
N ASP A 42 -15.24 -1.01 12.36
CA ASP A 42 -15.29 -0.35 13.67
C ASP A 42 -14.15 -0.82 14.58
N ARG A 43 -13.49 -1.94 14.27
CA ARG A 43 -12.18 -2.27 14.83
C ARG A 43 -11.17 -2.08 13.72
N ALA A 44 -10.26 -1.12 13.89
CA ALA A 44 -8.99 -1.19 13.17
C ALA A 44 -8.47 -2.62 13.31
N GLU A 45 -7.96 -3.22 12.23
CA GLU A 45 -7.22 -4.48 12.36
C GLU A 45 -6.15 -4.21 13.41
N GLU A 46 -6.28 -4.85 14.57
CA GLU A 46 -5.47 -4.58 15.75
C GLU A 46 -4.05 -5.02 15.41
N VAL A 47 -3.24 -4.09 14.90
CA VAL A 47 -1.85 -4.36 14.56
C VAL A 47 -1.12 -4.58 15.87
N ARG A 48 -0.82 -5.85 16.18
CA ARG A 48 -0.14 -6.23 17.41
C ARG A 48 1.36 -6.23 17.21
N ARG A 49 2.08 -5.59 18.13
CA ARG A 49 3.54 -5.72 18.27
C ARG A 49 3.83 -7.02 19.03
N VAL A 50 4.53 -7.94 18.39
CA VAL A 50 4.84 -9.27 18.95
C VAL A 50 6.30 -9.58 18.68
N SER A 51 7.01 -10.23 19.60
CA SER A 51 8.39 -10.66 19.34
C SER A 51 8.44 -11.89 18.44
N ILE A 52 9.51 -12.08 17.67
CA ILE A 52 9.68 -13.29 16.85
C ILE A 52 9.62 -14.55 17.72
N GLY A 53 10.20 -14.52 18.92
CA GLY A 53 10.19 -15.63 19.87
C GLY A 53 8.79 -15.97 20.37
N GLU A 54 7.93 -14.98 20.59
CA GLU A 54 6.52 -15.21 20.92
C GLU A 54 5.76 -15.78 19.73
N LEU A 55 5.96 -15.22 18.52
CA LEU A 55 5.32 -15.71 17.31
C LEU A 55 5.72 -17.15 16.98
N GLN A 56 6.99 -17.52 17.20
CA GLN A 56 7.53 -18.87 17.00
C GLN A 56 6.77 -19.93 17.81
N LYS A 57 6.20 -19.59 18.97
CA LYS A 57 5.37 -20.51 19.77
C LYS A 57 4.12 -20.99 19.02
N ASN A 58 3.61 -20.19 18.08
CA ASN A 58 2.48 -20.53 17.23
C ASN A 58 2.87 -21.31 15.98
N PHE A 59 4.17 -21.50 15.71
CA PHE A 59 4.71 -22.15 14.51
C PHE A 59 5.64 -23.30 14.90
N SER A 60 5.14 -24.28 15.66
CA SER A 60 5.98 -25.33 16.26
C SER A 60 6.83 -26.13 15.26
N LYS A 61 6.33 -26.34 14.02
CA LYS A 61 7.04 -27.06 12.95
C LYS A 61 7.76 -26.17 11.95
N ILE A 62 7.63 -24.85 12.02
CA ILE A 62 8.24 -23.91 11.07
C ILE A 62 9.25 -23.05 11.83
N PRO A 63 10.56 -23.18 11.58
CA PRO A 63 11.59 -22.44 12.31
C PRO A 63 11.67 -21.00 11.80
N LEU A 64 10.68 -20.17 12.14
CA LEU A 64 10.53 -18.79 11.68
C LEU A 64 11.80 -17.95 11.87
N LEU A 65 12.39 -17.96 13.07
CA LEU A 65 13.59 -17.16 13.34
C LEU A 65 14.75 -17.56 12.42
N HIS A 66 14.91 -18.86 12.16
CA HIS A 66 15.94 -19.37 11.26
C HIS A 66 15.67 -18.93 9.81
N LEU A 67 14.43 -19.11 9.31
CA LEU A 67 14.03 -18.73 7.96
C LEU A 67 14.16 -17.23 7.72
N LEU A 68 13.76 -16.41 8.69
CA LEU A 68 13.94 -14.96 8.61
C LEU A 68 15.43 -14.60 8.60
N ASN A 69 16.24 -15.22 9.46
CA ASN A 69 17.68 -14.98 9.44
C ASN A 69 18.35 -15.40 8.13
N GLN A 70 17.90 -16.47 7.46
CA GLN A 70 18.40 -16.82 6.12
C GLN A 70 18.15 -15.71 5.08
N GLU A 71 17.04 -14.98 5.22
CA GLU A 71 16.72 -13.84 4.34
C GLU A 71 17.51 -12.59 4.72
N PHE A 72 17.55 -12.21 6.00
CA PHE A 72 18.21 -10.99 6.47
C PHE A 72 19.75 -11.08 6.47
N GLN A 73 20.33 -12.28 6.55
CA GLN A 73 21.76 -12.49 6.37
C GLN A 73 22.26 -12.07 4.99
N LYS A 74 21.39 -12.09 3.95
CA LYS A 74 21.73 -11.60 2.61
C LYS A 74 22.12 -10.12 2.59
N VAL A 75 21.76 -9.38 3.64
CA VAL A 75 22.10 -7.97 3.84
C VAL A 75 22.86 -7.72 5.15
N ASN A 76 23.50 -8.75 5.70
CA ASN A 76 24.29 -8.71 6.94
C ASN A 76 23.50 -8.23 8.17
N ILE A 77 22.21 -8.58 8.24
CA ILE A 77 21.36 -8.30 9.39
C ILE A 77 21.04 -9.62 10.11
N THR A 78 21.21 -9.63 11.43
CA THR A 78 20.86 -10.77 12.29
C THR A 78 19.70 -10.38 13.17
N LEU A 79 18.61 -11.15 13.07
CA LEU A 79 17.43 -11.02 13.93
C LEU A 79 17.56 -11.92 15.15
N THR A 80 16.96 -11.49 16.25
CA THR A 80 16.91 -12.23 17.52
C THR A 80 15.47 -12.59 17.89
N ALA A 81 15.29 -13.43 18.91
CA ALA A 81 13.96 -13.78 19.41
C ALA A 81 13.19 -12.55 19.95
N GLU A 82 13.90 -11.54 20.41
CA GLU A 82 13.36 -10.28 20.96
C GLU A 82 12.96 -9.29 19.86
N THR A 83 13.37 -9.52 18.61
CA THR A 83 13.03 -8.63 17.50
C THR A 83 11.51 -8.53 17.34
N VAL A 84 10.98 -7.31 17.27
CA VAL A 84 9.54 -7.05 17.21
C VAL A 84 9.05 -7.07 15.77
N VAL A 85 7.92 -7.74 15.54
CA VAL A 85 7.17 -7.77 14.29
C VAL A 85 5.76 -7.22 14.49
N LEU A 86 5.22 -6.57 13.46
CA LEU A 86 3.84 -6.07 13.43
C LEU A 86 2.94 -7.12 12.77
N LEU A 87 1.90 -7.56 13.49
CA LEU A 87 0.96 -8.59 13.03
C LEU A 87 -0.46 -8.01 12.95
N ASN A 88 -1.06 -8.05 11.77
CA ASN A 88 -2.43 -7.55 11.57
C ASN A 88 -3.49 -8.47 12.20
N THR A 89 -3.28 -9.79 12.18
CA THR A 89 -4.26 -10.74 12.76
C THR A 89 -3.61 -12.06 13.17
N ILE A 90 -3.55 -12.30 14.49
CA ILE A 90 -2.98 -13.54 15.04
C ILE A 90 -3.75 -14.80 14.61
N ILE A 91 -5.06 -14.69 14.41
CA ILE A 91 -5.94 -15.79 14.01
C ILE A 91 -5.56 -16.32 12.63
N PHE A 92 -5.23 -15.43 11.69
CA PHE A 92 -4.75 -15.83 10.38
C PHE A 92 -3.47 -16.66 10.48
N TYR A 93 -2.50 -16.23 11.31
CA TYR A 93 -1.24 -16.94 11.47
C TYR A 93 -1.40 -18.30 12.15
N GLN A 94 -2.29 -18.42 13.13
CA GLN A 94 -2.65 -19.70 13.75
C GLN A 94 -3.28 -20.66 12.74
N ASN A 95 -4.25 -20.17 11.95
CA ASN A 95 -4.87 -20.95 10.87
C ASN A 95 -3.85 -21.33 9.80
N LEU A 96 -2.93 -20.43 9.47
CA LEU A 96 -1.85 -20.68 8.52
C LEU A 96 -0.90 -21.76 9.02
N SER A 97 -0.49 -21.73 10.29
CA SER A 97 0.33 -22.78 10.88
C SER A 97 -0.35 -24.14 10.75
N SER A 98 -1.59 -24.28 11.22
CA SER A 98 -2.35 -25.54 11.10
C SER A 98 -2.52 -26.01 9.64
N PHE A 99 -2.76 -25.08 8.72
CA PHE A 99 -2.88 -25.37 7.30
C PHE A 99 -1.57 -25.87 6.68
N LEU A 100 -0.43 -25.25 7.02
CA LEU A 100 0.87 -25.65 6.51
C LEU A 100 1.31 -27.02 7.05
N GLU A 101 0.93 -27.36 8.28
CA GLU A 101 1.24 -28.68 8.86
C GLU A 101 0.44 -29.84 8.25
N THR A 102 -0.72 -29.54 7.65
CA THR A 102 -1.65 -30.53 7.09
C THR A 102 -1.60 -30.60 5.56
N THR A 103 -0.77 -29.75 4.95
CA THR A 103 -0.64 -29.61 3.50
C THR A 103 0.39 -30.58 2.93
N ASP A 104 0.11 -31.12 1.73
CA ASP A 104 1.12 -31.82 0.93
C ASP A 104 2.20 -30.83 0.42
N PRO A 105 3.49 -31.03 0.75
CA PRO A 105 4.58 -30.18 0.28
C PRO A 105 4.62 -29.98 -1.24
N ILE A 106 4.17 -30.98 -2.02
CA ILE A 106 4.09 -30.91 -3.48
C ILE A 106 3.06 -29.87 -3.90
N ASP A 107 1.91 -29.80 -3.23
CA ASP A 107 0.88 -28.79 -3.52
C ASP A 107 1.36 -27.38 -3.22
N MET A 108 2.07 -27.22 -2.09
CA MET A 108 2.69 -25.95 -1.71
C MET A 108 3.72 -25.50 -2.75
N PHE A 109 4.64 -26.39 -3.15
CA PHE A 109 5.68 -26.12 -4.14
C PHE A 109 5.08 -25.77 -5.51
N ASN A 110 4.09 -26.55 -5.96
CA ASN A 110 3.38 -26.32 -7.21
C ASN A 110 2.66 -24.96 -7.20
N TYR A 111 1.96 -24.64 -6.12
CA TYR A 111 1.31 -23.35 -5.98
C TYR A 111 2.32 -22.19 -5.98
N ALA A 112 3.45 -22.31 -5.27
CA ALA A 112 4.51 -21.32 -5.29
C ALA A 112 5.06 -21.10 -6.71
N GLY A 113 5.29 -22.17 -7.47
CA GLY A 113 5.67 -22.11 -8.89
C GLY A 113 4.65 -21.37 -9.75
N VAL A 114 3.35 -21.63 -9.56
CA VAL A 114 2.27 -20.88 -10.24
C VAL A 114 2.29 -19.39 -9.87
N ARG A 115 2.62 -19.04 -8.62
CA ARG A 115 2.75 -17.62 -8.20
C ARG A 115 3.94 -16.94 -8.86
N VAL A 116 5.08 -17.61 -9.02
CA VAL A 116 6.24 -17.09 -9.77
C VAL A 116 5.87 -16.89 -11.23
N LEU A 117 5.27 -17.90 -11.86
CA LEU A 117 4.76 -17.82 -13.23
C LEU A 117 3.79 -16.65 -13.44
N ALA A 118 2.88 -16.43 -12.50
CA ALA A 118 1.91 -15.33 -12.59
C ALA A 118 2.54 -13.93 -12.49
N ARG A 119 3.72 -13.82 -11.85
CA ARG A 119 4.49 -12.57 -11.78
C ARG A 119 5.27 -12.31 -13.07
N MET A 120 5.83 -13.35 -13.69
CA MET A 120 6.68 -13.22 -14.88
C MET A 120 5.94 -13.41 -16.20
N GLY A 121 4.73 -13.97 -16.18
CA GLY A 121 4.03 -14.46 -17.36
C GLY A 121 3.73 -13.42 -18.44
N GLU A 122 3.61 -12.15 -18.06
CA GLU A 122 3.43 -11.03 -19.01
C GLU A 122 4.76 -10.54 -19.61
N GLN A 123 5.89 -10.92 -19.00
CA GLN A 123 7.24 -10.42 -19.29
C GLN A 123 8.09 -11.39 -20.13
N VAL A 124 7.52 -12.50 -20.56
CA VAL A 124 8.19 -13.57 -21.31
C VAL A 124 7.71 -13.58 -22.77
N SER A 125 7.82 -14.73 -23.45
CA SER A 125 7.44 -14.87 -24.86
C SER A 125 5.98 -14.47 -25.13
N LYS A 126 5.73 -13.98 -26.35
CA LYS A 126 4.41 -13.56 -26.84
C LYS A 126 3.32 -14.60 -26.54
N THR A 127 3.58 -15.87 -26.83
CA THR A 127 2.63 -16.98 -26.63
C THR A 127 2.19 -17.13 -25.17
N VAL A 128 3.11 -16.95 -24.23
CA VAL A 128 2.82 -17.06 -22.80
C VAL A 128 2.10 -15.78 -22.32
N ARG A 129 2.57 -14.60 -22.75
CA ARG A 129 1.94 -13.31 -22.45
C ARG A 129 0.47 -13.27 -22.87
N GLU A 130 0.17 -13.63 -24.12
CA GLU A 130 -1.21 -13.67 -24.64
C GLU A 130 -2.09 -14.63 -23.82
N ALA A 131 -1.56 -15.78 -23.42
CA ALA A 131 -2.28 -16.71 -22.58
C ALA A 131 -2.60 -16.11 -21.19
N PHE A 132 -1.69 -15.35 -20.61
CA PHE A 132 -1.89 -14.66 -19.33
C PHE A 132 -2.87 -13.50 -19.43
N LEU A 133 -2.76 -12.66 -20.45
CA LEU A 133 -3.69 -11.55 -20.71
C LEU A 133 -5.12 -12.09 -20.88
N LYS A 134 -5.28 -13.13 -21.70
CA LYS A 134 -6.57 -13.82 -21.89
C LYS A 134 -7.12 -14.38 -20.59
N ALA A 135 -6.27 -15.02 -19.76
CA ALA A 135 -6.70 -15.56 -18.46
C ALA A 135 -7.13 -14.47 -17.47
N LYS A 136 -6.59 -13.25 -17.58
CA LYS A 136 -6.97 -12.09 -16.76
C LYS A 136 -8.15 -11.30 -17.33
N GLY A 137 -8.69 -11.69 -18.50
CA GLY A 137 -9.72 -10.92 -19.19
C GLY A 137 -9.22 -9.55 -19.66
N LYS A 138 -7.90 -9.39 -19.85
CA LYS A 138 -7.28 -8.15 -20.29
C LYS A 138 -7.00 -8.21 -21.79
N GLN A 139 -7.15 -7.08 -22.45
CA GLN A 139 -6.67 -6.89 -23.82
C GLN A 139 -5.20 -6.45 -23.79
N GLU A 140 -4.52 -6.70 -24.91
CA GLU A 140 -3.16 -6.22 -25.11
C GLU A 140 -3.17 -4.69 -25.23
N GLN A 141 -2.28 -4.04 -24.49
CA GLN A 141 -2.05 -2.61 -24.59
C GLN A 141 -0.86 -2.32 -25.50
N GLU A 142 -0.76 -1.08 -25.97
CA GLU A 142 0.40 -0.64 -26.74
C GLU A 142 1.68 -0.91 -25.94
N ARG A 143 2.68 -1.50 -26.60
CA ARG A 143 3.88 -2.02 -25.93
C ARG A 143 4.62 -0.96 -25.13
N TRP A 144 4.65 0.29 -25.61
CA TRP A 144 5.30 1.40 -24.90
C TRP A 144 4.60 1.74 -23.57
N LYS A 145 3.27 1.66 -23.50
CA LYS A 145 2.50 1.87 -22.26
C LYS A 145 2.82 0.79 -21.24
N GLU A 146 2.91 -0.47 -21.70
CA GLU A 146 3.31 -1.60 -20.87
C GLU A 146 4.72 -1.41 -20.30
N CYS A 147 5.68 -0.99 -21.12
CA CYS A 147 7.04 -0.68 -20.66
C CYS A 147 7.02 0.42 -19.59
N ILE A 148 6.25 1.49 -19.78
CA ILE A 148 6.11 2.56 -18.79
C ILE A 148 5.49 2.04 -17.48
N ASP A 149 4.46 1.20 -17.55
CA ASP A 149 3.84 0.62 -16.35
C ASP A 149 4.82 -0.27 -15.58
N ILE A 150 5.64 -1.05 -16.29
CA ILE A 150 6.69 -1.88 -15.68
C ILE A 150 7.74 -0.99 -15.02
N MET A 151 8.20 0.07 -15.69
CA MET A 151 9.14 1.02 -15.10
C MET A 151 8.53 1.72 -13.88
N ARG A 152 7.28 2.18 -13.95
CA ARG A 152 6.58 2.79 -12.80
C ARG A 152 6.44 1.84 -11.62
N ALA A 153 6.29 0.54 -11.86
CA ALA A 153 6.16 -0.47 -10.80
C ALA A 153 7.49 -0.87 -10.15
N ASN A 154 8.61 -0.80 -10.87
CA ASN A 154 9.90 -1.36 -10.41
C ASN A 154 11.03 -0.31 -10.29
N LEU A 155 10.87 0.84 -10.93
CA LEU A 155 11.81 1.96 -11.00
C LEU A 155 11.12 3.26 -10.57
N GLN A 156 10.32 3.19 -9.51
CA GLN A 156 9.49 4.31 -9.06
C GLN A 156 10.31 5.58 -8.86
N GLU A 157 11.44 5.50 -8.17
CA GLU A 157 12.27 6.65 -7.82
C GLU A 157 12.88 7.31 -9.07
N VAL A 158 13.22 6.53 -10.09
CA VAL A 158 13.71 7.06 -11.39
C VAL A 158 12.57 7.74 -12.15
N MET A 159 11.40 7.11 -12.20
CA MET A 159 10.23 7.68 -12.88
C MET A 159 9.78 8.97 -12.22
N ASP A 160 9.81 9.02 -10.89
CA ASP A 160 9.51 10.22 -10.10
C ASP A 160 10.56 11.31 -10.33
N TYR A 161 11.86 10.96 -10.36
CA TYR A 161 12.94 11.90 -10.71
C TYR A 161 12.70 12.53 -12.09
N LEU A 162 12.49 11.71 -13.13
CA LEU A 162 12.27 12.19 -14.50
C LEU A 162 11.02 13.09 -14.60
N TYR A 163 9.93 12.70 -13.93
CA TYR A 163 8.68 13.44 -13.94
C TYR A 163 8.80 14.81 -13.26
N VAL A 164 9.40 14.84 -12.07
CA VAL A 164 9.57 16.07 -11.27
C VAL A 164 10.61 16.98 -11.90
N ASN A 165 11.75 16.44 -12.34
CA ASN A 165 12.84 17.22 -12.94
C ASN A 165 12.37 18.01 -14.18
N HIS A 166 11.33 17.54 -14.88
CA HIS A 166 10.78 18.25 -16.03
C HIS A 166 9.90 19.46 -15.69
N SER A 167 9.27 19.49 -14.51
CA SER A 167 8.16 20.42 -14.24
C SER A 167 8.16 21.08 -12.88
N HIS A 168 9.12 20.77 -12.00
CA HIS A 168 9.14 21.29 -10.63
C HIS A 168 9.18 22.82 -10.57
N SER A 169 8.52 23.39 -9.55
CA SER A 169 8.51 24.82 -9.28
C SER A 169 8.44 25.05 -7.77
N THR A 170 9.41 25.80 -7.25
CA THR A 170 9.46 26.17 -5.83
C THR A 170 8.31 27.10 -5.46
N LEU A 171 7.93 28.03 -6.35
CA LEU A 171 6.80 28.94 -6.15
C LEU A 171 5.48 28.19 -5.92
N VAL A 172 5.25 27.12 -6.68
CA VAL A 172 4.06 26.26 -6.52
C VAL A 172 4.10 25.53 -5.19
N LYS A 173 5.26 25.00 -4.81
CA LYS A 173 5.45 24.34 -3.51
C LYS A 173 5.11 25.30 -2.36
N ASP A 174 5.66 26.50 -2.38
CA ASP A 174 5.44 27.51 -1.34
C ASP A 174 3.96 27.95 -1.23
N GLU A 175 3.26 28.13 -2.36
CA GLU A 175 1.83 28.50 -2.37
C GLU A 175 0.95 27.38 -1.79
N VAL A 176 1.23 26.12 -2.14
CA VAL A 176 0.47 24.97 -1.63
C VAL A 176 0.77 24.73 -0.15
N GLU A 177 2.01 24.94 0.30
CA GLU A 177 2.35 24.93 1.73
C GLU A 177 1.63 26.04 2.50
N ASP A 178 1.51 27.25 1.93
CA ASP A 178 0.70 28.33 2.52
C ASP A 178 -0.78 27.96 2.62
N THR A 179 -1.31 27.36 1.56
CA THR A 179 -2.69 26.85 1.55
C THR A 179 -2.91 25.81 2.63
N ALA A 180 -1.96 24.87 2.80
CA ALA A 180 -2.03 23.85 3.84
C ALA A 180 -2.00 24.46 5.24
N ARG A 181 -1.11 25.42 5.52
CA ARG A 181 -1.05 26.14 6.80
C ARG A 181 -2.38 26.79 7.15
N ARG A 182 -3.00 27.50 6.20
CA ARG A 182 -4.31 28.15 6.42
C ARG A 182 -5.42 27.16 6.74
N ILE A 183 -5.40 25.97 6.12
CA ILE A 183 -6.37 24.92 6.40
C ILE A 183 -6.13 24.32 7.78
N MET A 184 -4.87 24.10 8.15
CA MET A 184 -4.53 23.66 9.51
C MET A 184 -4.98 24.68 10.56
N ASP A 185 -4.81 25.98 10.31
CA ASP A 185 -5.32 27.02 11.21
C ASP A 185 -6.85 26.97 11.35
N ALA A 186 -7.58 26.71 10.25
CA ALA A 186 -9.03 26.53 10.29
C ALA A 186 -9.43 25.28 11.11
N PHE A 187 -8.74 24.15 10.93
CA PHE A 187 -8.95 22.95 11.76
C PHE A 187 -8.68 23.21 13.24
N ARG A 188 -7.64 23.98 13.56
CA ARG A 188 -7.33 24.39 14.94
C ARG A 188 -8.47 25.20 15.54
N GLY A 189 -9.01 26.18 14.81
CA GLY A 189 -10.18 26.94 15.23
C GLY A 189 -11.38 26.03 15.49
N MET A 190 -11.67 25.11 14.56
CA MET A 190 -12.76 24.14 14.70
C MET A 190 -12.61 23.24 15.94
N PHE A 191 -11.39 22.83 16.29
CA PHE A 191 -11.15 22.03 17.50
C PHE A 191 -11.36 22.84 18.78
N LEU A 192 -10.95 24.11 18.81
CA LEU A 192 -11.10 24.98 19.98
C LEU A 192 -12.55 25.41 20.22
N GLU A 193 -13.33 25.57 19.16
CA GLU A 193 -14.77 25.92 19.23
C GLU A 193 -15.66 24.70 19.49
N ASN A 194 -15.11 23.49 19.39
CA ASN A 194 -15.86 22.26 19.57
C ASN A 194 -16.32 22.08 21.03
N SER A 195 -17.64 22.09 21.26
CA SER A 195 -18.25 21.92 22.59
C SER A 195 -18.54 20.47 22.99
N TRP A 196 -18.40 19.48 22.10
CA TRP A 196 -18.75 18.09 22.39
C TRP A 196 -17.55 17.23 22.83
N ALA A 197 -16.34 17.64 22.46
CA ALA A 197 -15.12 17.04 22.98
C ALA A 197 -14.77 17.66 24.34
N ASP A 198 -14.29 16.85 25.27
CA ASP A 198 -13.73 17.34 26.52
C ASP A 198 -12.39 18.06 26.30
N ASN A 199 -12.00 18.91 27.26
CA ASN A 199 -10.79 19.75 27.14
C ASN A 199 -9.51 18.93 26.93
N GLU A 200 -9.39 17.76 27.54
CA GLU A 200 -8.20 16.91 27.41
C GLU A 200 -8.11 16.36 25.98
N THR A 201 -9.23 15.87 25.43
CA THR A 201 -9.30 15.46 24.02
C THR A 201 -9.01 16.61 23.07
N THR A 202 -9.57 17.80 23.30
CA THR A 202 -9.32 18.98 22.46
C THR A 202 -7.84 19.36 22.44
N LEU A 203 -7.16 19.35 23.59
CA LEU A 203 -5.73 19.62 23.67
C LEU A 203 -4.91 18.57 22.90
N MET A 204 -5.26 17.28 23.03
CA MET A 204 -4.58 16.21 22.26
C MET A 204 -4.75 16.37 20.75
N LEU A 205 -5.95 16.75 20.28
CA LEU A 205 -6.21 17.00 18.85
C LEU A 205 -5.37 18.18 18.34
N VAL A 206 -5.28 19.26 19.10
CA VAL A 206 -4.46 20.44 18.76
C VAL A 206 -2.98 20.10 18.78
N GLU A 207 -2.48 19.34 19.75
CA GLU A 207 -1.08 18.89 19.80
C GLU A 207 -0.72 18.01 18.59
N LYS A 208 -1.62 17.08 18.23
CA LYS A 208 -1.46 16.28 17.03
C LYS A 208 -1.41 17.13 15.76
N LEU A 209 -2.35 18.07 15.61
CA LEU A 209 -2.40 18.97 14.45
C LEU A 209 -1.14 19.83 14.35
N ASN A 210 -0.67 20.41 15.45
CA ASN A 210 0.55 21.21 15.49
C ASN A 210 1.82 20.42 15.15
N SER A 211 1.80 19.11 15.37
CA SER A 211 2.91 18.21 15.03
C SER A 211 2.76 17.54 13.66
N THR A 212 1.64 17.77 12.95
CA THR A 212 1.44 17.26 11.60
C THR A 212 2.42 17.91 10.65
N ARG A 213 3.20 17.10 9.94
CA ARG A 213 4.10 17.57 8.89
C ARG A 213 3.35 17.67 7.57
N VAL A 214 3.66 18.70 6.80
CA VAL A 214 3.12 18.87 5.44
C VAL A 214 4.28 18.78 4.46
N ASN A 215 4.23 17.75 3.62
CA ASN A 215 5.20 17.46 2.59
C ASN A 215 4.57 17.76 1.22
N VAL A 216 5.11 18.72 0.47
CA VAL A 216 4.56 19.16 -0.81
C VAL A 216 5.52 18.88 -1.96
N GLY A 217 4.99 18.33 -3.06
CA GLY A 217 5.71 17.99 -4.28
C GLY A 217 6.38 16.63 -4.21
N TYR A 218 7.58 16.57 -3.66
CA TYR A 218 8.45 15.40 -3.76
C TYR A 218 9.45 15.30 -2.59
N PRO A 219 10.00 14.09 -2.33
CA PRO A 219 10.98 13.89 -1.26
C PRO A 219 12.27 14.69 -1.44
N ASP A 220 12.83 15.12 -0.32
CA ASP A 220 14.13 15.79 -0.31
C ASP A 220 15.22 14.86 -0.84
N GLY A 221 16.04 15.38 -1.76
CA GLY A 221 17.09 14.62 -2.43
C GLY A 221 16.60 13.80 -3.64
N LEU A 222 15.30 13.78 -3.96
CA LEU A 222 14.83 13.10 -5.18
C LEU A 222 15.55 13.64 -6.43
N LEU A 223 15.72 14.96 -6.52
CA LEU A 223 16.38 15.64 -7.64
C LEU A 223 17.92 15.59 -7.60
N ASP A 224 18.52 14.93 -6.61
CA ASP A 224 19.96 14.66 -6.58
C ASP A 224 20.26 13.39 -7.40
N PRO A 225 20.98 13.48 -8.55
CA PRO A 225 21.32 12.31 -9.34
C PRO A 225 22.10 11.25 -8.55
N TYR A 226 22.95 11.67 -7.59
CA TYR A 226 23.73 10.75 -6.78
C TYR A 226 22.84 9.90 -5.86
N PHE A 227 21.74 10.48 -5.36
CA PHE A 227 20.74 9.73 -4.60
C PHE A 227 20.14 8.60 -5.45
N ILE A 228 19.76 8.90 -6.70
CA ILE A 228 19.21 7.91 -7.63
C ILE A 228 20.25 6.83 -7.95
N GLU A 229 21.48 7.21 -8.30
CA GLU A 229 22.57 6.27 -8.58
C GLU A 229 22.83 5.31 -7.40
N LYS A 230 22.84 5.83 -6.17
CA LYS A 230 23.04 5.04 -4.96
C LYS A 230 21.95 3.97 -4.77
N LEU A 231 20.71 4.22 -5.20
CA LEU A 231 19.65 3.22 -5.14
C LEU A 231 19.93 2.03 -6.07
N PHE A 232 20.60 2.26 -7.20
CA PHE A 232 20.86 1.22 -8.21
C PHE A 232 22.28 0.66 -8.18
N LYS A 233 23.12 1.06 -7.23
CA LYS A 233 24.52 0.61 -7.10
C LYS A 233 24.69 -0.93 -7.04
N ASP A 234 23.70 -1.63 -6.49
CA ASP A 234 23.73 -3.09 -6.31
C ASP A 234 23.09 -3.83 -7.52
N VAL A 235 22.67 -3.10 -8.56
CA VAL A 235 22.19 -3.70 -9.82
C VAL A 235 23.41 -4.01 -10.69
N PRO A 236 23.57 -5.26 -11.17
CA PRO A 236 24.61 -5.60 -12.14
C PRO A 236 24.55 -4.71 -13.39
N PRO A 237 25.68 -4.41 -14.04
CA PRO A 237 25.69 -3.67 -15.30
C PRO A 237 24.73 -4.29 -16.33
N ILE A 238 23.94 -3.44 -16.99
CA ILE A 238 23.03 -3.87 -18.05
C ILE A 238 23.80 -3.82 -19.37
N GLU A 239 24.08 -4.99 -19.94
CA GLU A 239 24.72 -5.12 -21.25
C GLU A 239 23.68 -5.09 -22.38
N LEU A 240 24.06 -4.67 -23.59
CA LEU A 240 23.14 -4.58 -24.73
C LEU A 240 22.54 -5.94 -25.15
N ASN A 241 23.22 -7.04 -24.85
CA ASN A 241 22.77 -8.41 -25.08
C ASN A 241 21.93 -9.00 -23.93
N SER A 242 21.79 -8.29 -22.81
CA SER A 242 21.02 -8.76 -21.66
C SER A 242 19.56 -8.95 -22.03
N THR A 243 18.99 -10.09 -21.66
CA THR A 243 17.56 -10.32 -21.90
C THR A 243 16.71 -9.48 -20.95
N PHE A 244 15.51 -9.13 -21.39
CA PHE A 244 14.56 -8.39 -20.53
C PHE A 244 14.25 -9.12 -19.21
N VAL A 245 14.23 -10.47 -19.24
CA VAL A 245 13.96 -11.29 -18.07
C VAL A 245 15.10 -11.19 -17.05
N GLU A 246 16.35 -11.22 -17.49
CA GLU A 246 17.52 -11.03 -16.63
C GLU A 246 17.53 -9.63 -15.99
N ILE A 247 17.29 -8.59 -16.81
CA ILE A 247 17.21 -7.22 -16.32
C ILE A 247 16.11 -7.11 -15.25
N PHE A 248 14.90 -7.58 -15.56
CA PHE A 248 13.77 -7.53 -14.63
C PHE A 248 14.04 -8.29 -13.32
N HIS A 249 14.69 -9.46 -13.41
CA HIS A 249 15.08 -10.25 -12.25
C HIS A 249 16.09 -9.50 -11.37
N ASN A 250 17.18 -9.00 -11.97
CA ASN A 250 18.23 -8.26 -11.28
C ASN A 250 17.69 -7.00 -10.59
N MET A 251 16.80 -6.27 -11.27
CA MET A 251 16.12 -5.10 -10.71
C MET A 251 15.24 -5.47 -9.51
N SER A 252 14.42 -6.53 -9.63
CA SER A 252 13.55 -7.01 -8.56
C SER A 252 14.34 -7.50 -7.35
N HIS A 253 15.46 -8.19 -7.61
CA HIS A 253 16.36 -8.68 -6.57
C HIS A 253 17.04 -7.54 -5.82
N SER A 254 17.59 -6.55 -6.54
CA SER A 254 18.19 -5.36 -5.94
C SER A 254 17.16 -4.59 -5.08
N TYR A 255 15.94 -4.41 -5.59
CA TYR A 255 14.85 -3.81 -4.82
C TYR A 255 14.54 -4.57 -3.53
N TYR A 256 14.44 -5.91 -3.60
CA TYR A 256 14.22 -6.77 -2.43
C TYR A 256 15.31 -6.57 -1.37
N MET A 257 16.60 -6.60 -1.77
CA MET A 257 17.72 -6.35 -0.86
C MET A 257 17.66 -4.98 -0.21
N ARG A 258 17.29 -3.93 -0.96
CA ARG A 258 17.08 -2.59 -0.37
C ARG A 258 15.96 -2.59 0.67
N GLN A 259 14.84 -3.27 0.42
CA GLN A 259 13.76 -3.34 1.42
C GLN A 259 14.19 -4.07 2.69
N LEU A 260 15.05 -5.11 2.60
CA LEU A 260 15.60 -5.75 3.80
C LEU A 260 16.54 -4.81 4.58
N LYS A 261 17.39 -4.05 3.88
CA LYS A 261 18.32 -3.08 4.49
C LYS A 261 17.61 -2.00 5.30
N LYS A 262 16.39 -1.61 4.89
CA LYS A 262 15.58 -0.60 5.58
C LYS A 262 15.32 -0.91 7.06
N LEU A 263 15.42 -2.17 7.49
CA LEU A 263 15.22 -2.52 8.90
C LEU A 263 16.19 -1.79 9.85
N ASN A 264 17.42 -1.52 9.41
CA ASN A 264 18.44 -0.78 10.19
C ASN A 264 18.57 0.69 9.78
N GLU A 265 17.75 1.15 8.83
CA GLU A 265 17.78 2.55 8.39
C GLU A 265 16.87 3.39 9.27
N SER A 266 17.28 4.63 9.52
CA SER A 266 16.42 5.60 10.20
C SER A 266 15.36 6.12 9.24
N PHE A 267 14.12 6.20 9.71
CA PHE A 267 13.04 6.82 8.96
C PHE A 267 13.14 8.35 9.06
N ASN A 268 13.24 9.02 7.92
CA ASN A 268 13.20 10.46 7.79
C ASN A 268 11.96 10.86 6.98
N PRO A 269 10.92 11.45 7.59
CA PRO A 269 9.67 11.79 6.92
C PRO A 269 9.80 12.73 5.71
N GLN A 270 10.82 13.58 5.67
CA GLN A 270 11.07 14.50 4.54
C GLN A 270 11.65 13.76 3.33
N LYS A 271 12.41 12.69 3.56
CA LYS A 271 13.06 11.87 2.51
C LYS A 271 12.29 10.58 2.19
N ASN A 272 11.56 10.04 3.15
CA ASN A 272 10.88 8.76 3.08
C ASN A 272 9.38 8.98 2.97
N TRP A 273 8.93 9.29 1.75
CA TRP A 273 7.51 9.40 1.47
C TRP A 273 6.89 8.01 1.30
N THR A 274 5.63 7.91 1.70
CA THR A 274 4.80 6.72 1.48
C THR A 274 4.20 6.71 0.07
N SER A 275 4.00 7.90 -0.51
CA SER A 275 3.47 8.08 -1.86
C SER A 275 4.56 8.29 -2.92
N ARG A 276 4.16 8.20 -4.19
CA ARG A 276 5.00 8.53 -5.34
C ARG A 276 4.88 10.03 -5.63
N ALA A 277 5.95 10.70 -6.04
CA ALA A 277 5.85 12.10 -6.44
C ALA A 277 4.93 12.29 -7.67
N SER A 278 4.85 11.28 -8.55
CA SER A 278 3.93 11.25 -9.69
C SER A 278 2.48 10.88 -9.35
N ALA A 279 2.13 10.66 -8.08
CA ALA A 279 0.77 10.32 -7.69
C ALA A 279 -0.19 11.51 -7.87
N VAL A 280 -1.41 11.21 -8.30
CA VAL A 280 -2.47 12.19 -8.62
C VAL A 280 -3.49 12.35 -7.48
N LYS A 281 -3.06 12.14 -6.23
CA LYS A 281 -3.86 12.31 -5.02
C LYS A 281 -2.98 12.59 -3.82
N SER A 282 -3.53 13.22 -2.80
CA SER A 282 -2.88 13.43 -1.51
C SER A 282 -3.03 12.21 -0.61
N PHE A 283 -2.18 12.13 0.41
CA PHE A 283 -2.14 11.01 1.35
C PHE A 283 -1.86 11.52 2.75
N TYR A 284 -2.50 10.93 3.75
CA TYR A 284 -2.10 11.09 5.14
C TYR A 284 -1.54 9.77 5.70
N SER A 285 -0.32 9.84 6.25
CA SER A 285 0.32 8.73 6.96
C SER A 285 0.17 8.92 8.47
N ALA A 286 -0.62 8.03 9.09
CA ALA A 286 -0.90 8.08 10.52
C ALA A 286 0.29 7.68 11.40
N GLN A 287 1.18 6.82 10.89
CA GLN A 287 2.30 6.27 11.65
C GLN A 287 3.35 7.33 11.98
N ASP A 288 3.53 8.31 11.10
CA ASP A 288 4.50 9.39 11.30
C ASP A 288 3.82 10.76 11.40
N ASN A 289 2.50 10.86 11.22
CA ASN A 289 1.75 12.13 11.26
C ASN A 289 2.19 13.09 10.14
N THR A 290 2.24 12.59 8.91
CA THR A 290 2.65 13.36 7.73
C THR A 290 1.51 13.41 6.69
N LEU A 291 1.17 14.60 6.24
CA LEU A 291 0.37 14.87 5.05
C LEU A 291 1.29 15.02 3.83
N GLU A 292 1.11 14.18 2.83
CA GLU A 292 1.85 14.24 1.56
C GLU A 292 0.92 14.76 0.45
N VAL A 293 1.39 15.78 -0.26
CA VAL A 293 0.75 16.38 -1.43
C VAL A 293 1.70 16.22 -2.62
N PRO A 294 1.61 15.11 -3.37
CA PRO A 294 2.56 14.81 -4.44
C PRO A 294 2.48 15.78 -5.62
N TRP A 295 3.60 15.95 -6.32
CA TRP A 295 3.74 16.84 -7.47
C TRP A 295 2.73 16.51 -8.59
N GLY A 296 2.44 15.22 -8.80
CA GLY A 296 1.45 14.76 -9.77
C GLY A 296 0.01 15.21 -9.48
N LEU A 297 -0.31 15.65 -8.26
CA LEU A 297 -1.61 16.26 -7.95
C LEU A 297 -1.64 17.76 -8.33
N LEU A 298 -0.49 18.42 -8.41
CA LEU A 298 -0.36 19.86 -8.58
C LEU A 298 -0.47 20.29 -10.05
N GLN A 299 -1.53 19.85 -10.70
CA GLN A 299 -1.84 20.13 -12.10
C GLN A 299 -3.35 20.36 -12.31
N PRO A 300 -3.76 21.00 -13.41
CA PRO A 300 -5.18 21.21 -13.70
C PRO A 300 -5.97 19.89 -13.76
N PRO A 301 -7.24 19.88 -13.32
CA PRO A 301 -8.00 21.01 -12.79
C PRO A 301 -7.81 21.24 -11.27
N VAL A 302 -6.96 20.45 -10.60
CA VAL A 302 -6.81 20.49 -9.14
C VAL A 302 -5.99 21.70 -8.68
N TYR A 303 -4.96 22.06 -9.44
CA TYR A 303 -4.13 23.21 -9.14
C TYR A 303 -3.58 23.85 -10.43
N GLN A 304 -3.51 25.18 -10.44
CA GLN A 304 -2.82 25.94 -11.46
C GLN A 304 -2.30 27.24 -10.84
N TYR A 305 -1.02 27.51 -11.04
CA TYR A 305 -0.38 28.73 -10.53
C TYR A 305 -1.01 29.99 -11.14
N GLY A 306 -1.18 31.02 -10.32
CA GLY A 306 -1.71 32.32 -10.74
C GLY A 306 -3.24 32.42 -10.80
N LEU A 307 -3.98 31.37 -10.42
CA LEU A 307 -5.43 31.46 -10.26
C LEU A 307 -5.82 32.17 -8.96
N PRO A 308 -7.05 32.74 -8.87
CA PRO A 308 -7.56 33.30 -7.63
C PRO A 308 -7.58 32.26 -6.50
N ARG A 309 -7.28 32.68 -5.27
CA ARG A 309 -7.23 31.81 -4.09
C ARG A 309 -8.51 30.99 -3.85
N SER A 310 -9.67 31.47 -4.32
CA SER A 310 -10.93 30.71 -4.25
C SER A 310 -10.84 29.37 -4.99
N PHE A 311 -10.14 29.32 -6.13
CA PHE A 311 -9.88 28.07 -6.85
C PHE A 311 -8.92 27.17 -6.06
N SER A 312 -7.79 27.72 -5.58
CA SER A 312 -6.83 26.96 -4.78
C SER A 312 -7.48 26.37 -3.53
N LEU A 313 -8.31 27.14 -2.81
CA LEU A 313 -9.04 26.65 -1.64
C LEU A 313 -10.11 25.61 -1.99
N GLY A 314 -10.87 25.82 -3.05
CA GLY A 314 -11.94 24.91 -3.47
C GLY A 314 -11.44 23.58 -4.04
N ALA A 315 -10.23 23.55 -4.60
CA ALA A 315 -9.65 22.38 -5.24
C ALA A 315 -8.54 21.74 -4.39
N ILE A 316 -7.30 22.23 -4.46
CA ILE A 316 -6.19 21.66 -3.68
C ILE A 316 -6.44 21.78 -2.16
N GLY A 317 -7.07 22.86 -1.72
CA GLY A 317 -7.43 23.06 -0.33
C GLY A 317 -8.46 22.04 0.17
N ALA A 318 -9.48 21.73 -0.63
CA ALA A 318 -10.43 20.67 -0.29
C ALA A 318 -9.76 19.29 -0.19
N ASN A 319 -8.79 18.98 -1.06
CA ASN A 319 -8.02 17.73 -0.99
C ASN A 319 -7.18 17.65 0.30
N ILE A 320 -6.48 18.72 0.66
CA ILE A 320 -5.73 18.85 1.92
C ILE A 320 -6.67 18.66 3.12
N ALA A 321 -7.81 19.34 3.12
CA ALA A 321 -8.80 19.24 4.19
C ALA A 321 -9.36 17.82 4.33
N GLN A 322 -9.57 17.10 3.22
CA GLN A 322 -10.03 15.70 3.24
C GLN A 322 -9.00 14.77 3.90
N GLU A 323 -7.72 14.92 3.60
CA GLU A 323 -6.67 14.10 4.22
C GLU A 323 -6.46 14.45 5.71
N LEU A 324 -6.53 15.73 6.08
CA LEU A 324 -6.56 16.13 7.49
C LEU A 324 -7.80 15.56 8.19
N ALA A 325 -8.99 15.60 7.59
CA ALA A 325 -10.18 14.98 8.19
C ALA A 325 -10.01 13.46 8.39
N GLN A 326 -9.29 12.76 7.50
CA GLN A 326 -8.94 11.35 7.69
C GLN A 326 -7.99 11.15 8.89
N ALA A 327 -7.05 12.08 9.10
CA ALA A 327 -6.11 12.07 10.22
C ALA A 327 -6.79 12.11 11.60
N PHE A 328 -7.99 12.70 11.68
CA PHE A 328 -8.75 12.86 12.93
C PHE A 328 -10.08 12.07 12.93
N GLY A 329 -10.35 11.32 11.86
CA GLY A 329 -11.56 10.50 11.74
C GLY A 329 -11.47 9.18 12.52
N LYS A 330 -12.34 8.23 12.18
CA LYS A 330 -12.47 6.94 12.88
C LYS A 330 -11.19 6.07 12.91
N LYS A 331 -10.29 6.28 11.95
CA LYS A 331 -8.97 5.63 11.85
C LYS A 331 -7.82 6.55 12.30
N GLY A 332 -8.16 7.73 12.82
CA GLY A 332 -7.27 8.83 13.14
C GLY A 332 -6.93 8.93 14.62
N PHE A 333 -7.34 7.96 15.44
CA PHE A 333 -7.01 7.91 16.88
C PHE A 333 -5.55 7.50 17.11
N PHE A 334 -4.61 8.13 16.41
CA PHE A 334 -3.17 8.05 16.63
C PHE A 334 -2.65 9.37 17.21
N ASN A 335 -1.85 9.33 18.28
CA ASN A 335 -1.29 10.52 18.90
C ASN A 335 -0.19 11.11 18.00
N ARG A 336 0.48 12.18 18.46
CA ARG A 336 1.60 12.80 17.70
C ARG A 336 2.76 11.86 17.39
N LEU A 337 2.91 10.77 18.15
CA LEU A 337 3.94 9.75 18.00
C LEU A 337 3.48 8.58 17.10
N GLY A 338 2.26 8.62 16.57
CA GLY A 338 1.69 7.55 15.74
C GLY A 338 1.19 6.35 16.57
N GLU A 339 0.93 6.53 17.86
CA GLU A 339 0.42 5.48 18.76
C GLU A 339 -1.10 5.59 18.91
N GLU A 340 -1.81 4.45 18.88
CA GLU A 340 -3.27 4.44 19.01
C GLU A 340 -3.68 4.89 20.43
N TYR A 341 -4.60 5.85 20.55
CA TYR A 341 -5.05 6.42 21.83
C TYR A 341 -6.57 6.30 22.02
N LYS A 342 -7.25 5.47 21.23
CA LYS A 342 -8.70 5.32 21.30
C LYS A 342 -9.18 4.96 22.72
N ASP A 343 -8.42 4.13 23.43
CA ASP A 343 -8.71 3.70 24.81
C ASP A 343 -8.44 4.81 25.85
N SER A 344 -7.65 5.83 25.50
CA SER A 344 -7.37 6.98 26.35
C SER A 344 -8.44 8.07 26.26
N LEU A 345 -9.40 7.96 25.33
CA LEU A 345 -10.50 8.91 25.21
C LEU A 345 -11.52 8.72 26.33
N ARG A 346 -12.04 9.83 26.86
CA ARG A 346 -13.15 9.76 27.82
C ARG A 346 -14.39 9.18 27.15
N ASN A 347 -15.10 8.30 27.87
CA ASN A 347 -16.32 7.64 27.39
C ASN A 347 -17.35 8.61 26.79
N ARG A 348 -17.50 9.82 27.37
CA ARG A 348 -18.41 10.85 26.84
C ARG A 348 -18.00 11.32 25.44
N THR A 349 -16.74 11.68 25.24
CA THR A 349 -16.24 12.21 23.96
C THR A 349 -16.28 11.16 22.86
N LEU A 350 -15.92 9.91 23.20
CA LEU A 350 -16.05 8.80 22.27
C LEU A 350 -17.52 8.53 21.89
N HIS A 351 -18.43 8.56 22.87
CA HIS A 351 -19.86 8.38 22.61
C HIS A 351 -20.43 9.49 21.70
N GLU A 352 -20.08 10.75 21.96
CA GLU A 352 -20.49 11.87 21.09
C GLU A 352 -19.92 11.76 19.68
N PHE A 353 -18.65 11.35 19.54
CA PHE A 353 -18.03 11.08 18.25
C PHE A 353 -18.79 9.99 17.48
N GLU A 354 -19.13 8.88 18.16
CA GLU A 354 -19.90 7.79 17.57
C GLU A 354 -21.30 8.23 17.17
N ASN A 355 -22.00 8.97 18.03
CA ASN A 355 -23.33 9.50 17.76
C ASN A 355 -23.34 10.41 16.52
N LYS A 356 -22.39 11.35 16.42
CA LYS A 356 -22.25 12.21 15.23
C LYS A 356 -21.89 11.42 13.97
N THR A 357 -21.06 10.39 14.10
CA THR A 357 -20.72 9.49 12.99
C THR A 357 -21.97 8.77 12.46
N GLN A 358 -22.90 8.36 13.33
CA GLN A 358 -24.14 7.69 12.91
C GLN A 358 -25.03 8.57 12.03
N CYS A 359 -25.01 9.88 12.22
CA CYS A 359 -25.73 10.81 11.33
C CYS A 359 -25.27 10.66 9.87
N PHE A 360 -23.95 10.62 9.63
CA PHE A 360 -23.39 10.41 8.29
C PHE A 360 -23.66 9.01 7.76
N VAL A 361 -23.60 7.98 8.61
CA VAL A 361 -24.00 6.60 8.23
C VAL A 361 -25.45 6.59 7.73
N GLY A 362 -26.36 7.24 8.46
CA GLY A 362 -27.76 7.36 8.09
C GLY A 362 -27.99 8.18 6.82
N GLN A 363 -27.23 9.27 6.62
CA GLN A 363 -27.30 10.10 5.42
C GLN A 363 -26.86 9.33 4.17
N TYR A 364 -25.63 8.80 4.18
CA TYR A 364 -25.05 8.12 3.01
C TYR A 364 -25.66 6.75 2.77
N GLY A 365 -26.16 6.07 3.81
CA GLY A 365 -26.88 4.80 3.69
C GLY A 365 -28.21 4.91 2.93
N LYS A 366 -28.76 6.12 2.78
CA LYS A 366 -29.98 6.41 2.00
C LYS A 366 -29.71 6.72 0.53
N ILE A 367 -28.44 6.84 0.12
CA ILE A 367 -28.07 7.16 -1.26
C ILE A 367 -27.97 5.87 -2.07
N PHE A 368 -28.86 5.70 -3.05
CA PHE A 368 -28.83 4.58 -3.99
C PHE A 368 -28.30 5.03 -5.34
N VAL A 369 -27.18 4.46 -5.78
CA VAL A 369 -26.63 4.72 -7.11
C VAL A 369 -27.19 3.68 -8.08
N LYS A 370 -28.07 4.11 -9.00
CA LYS A 370 -28.45 3.29 -10.16
C LYS A 370 -27.26 3.17 -11.09
N LEU A 371 -26.48 2.10 -10.92
CA LEU A 371 -25.46 1.74 -11.90
C LEU A 371 -26.16 1.06 -13.10
N PRO A 372 -25.79 1.39 -14.35
CA PRO A 372 -26.37 0.76 -15.54
C PRO A 372 -26.18 -0.78 -15.61
N TRP A 373 -25.39 -1.37 -14.71
CA TRP A 373 -24.95 -2.76 -14.75
C TRP A 373 -25.00 -3.48 -13.38
N TYR A 374 -25.82 -3.02 -12.43
CA TYR A 374 -25.80 -3.66 -11.11
C TYR A 374 -26.46 -5.06 -11.15
N CYS A 375 -25.63 -6.10 -10.98
CA CYS A 375 -26.12 -7.45 -10.66
C CYS A 375 -26.26 -7.57 -9.15
N ASP A 376 -27.49 -7.84 -8.70
CA ASP A 376 -27.77 -8.21 -7.33
C ASP A 376 -27.21 -9.60 -7.03
N VAL A 377 -26.60 -9.79 -5.86
CA VAL A 377 -25.80 -10.99 -5.53
C VAL A 377 -26.68 -12.24 -5.34
N GLU A 378 -28.01 -12.11 -5.38
CA GLU A 378 -28.97 -13.22 -5.28
C GLU A 378 -29.78 -13.49 -6.55
N SER A 379 -29.60 -12.71 -7.64
CA SER A 379 -30.27 -13.03 -8.90
C SER A 379 -29.30 -12.96 -10.08
N LEU A 380 -29.15 -14.10 -10.76
CA LEU A 380 -28.44 -14.25 -12.02
C LEU A 380 -28.74 -13.07 -12.95
N CYS A 381 -27.69 -12.35 -13.35
CA CYS A 381 -27.73 -11.22 -14.27
C CYS A 381 -28.62 -11.54 -15.50
N LYS A 382 -29.84 -10.98 -15.56
CA LYS A 382 -30.58 -10.89 -16.83
C LYS A 382 -30.32 -9.51 -17.42
N LYS A 383 -29.67 -9.48 -18.59
CA LYS A 383 -29.67 -8.31 -19.47
C LYS A 383 -31.13 -7.92 -19.73
N LYS A 384 -31.52 -6.69 -19.40
CA LYS A 384 -32.74 -6.10 -19.98
C LYS A 384 -32.47 -5.88 -21.47
N GLN A 385 -33.28 -6.53 -22.31
CA GLN A 385 -33.50 -6.12 -23.70
C GLN A 385 -34.24 -4.80 -23.73
#